data_AF-A0A423WGM3-F1
#
_entry.id   AF-A0A423WGM3-F1
#
_cell.length_a   1.000
_cell.length_b   1.000
_cell.length_c   1.000
_cell.angle_alpha   90.00
_cell.angle_beta   90.00
_cell.angle_gamma   90.00
#
_symmetry.space_group_name_H-M   'P 1'
#
loop_
_entity.id
_entity.type
_entity.pdbx_description
1 polymer ?
#
loop_
_entity_poly.entity_id
_entity_poly.type
_entity_poly.pdbx_seq_one_letter_code
_entity_poly.pdbx_strand_id
1 'polypeptide(L)'
;MPQDMPPVGGYDPVQYKEGEESKVASLSMPTGRDRLTRRRLPPRPTMTTTGFDMGRVNYDYYSGHEDEQHGARNLPARGFKPATLLAIGGAVMIYGWYSFGKGAREQRELAREKMWSRIHLIPALQAEEDRDQVRRYLADQARERELMGGENFKVYNSDRFVKPTFSITPEKTK
;
A
#
# COMPACT_ATOMS: atom_id res chain seq x y z
N MET A 1 -17.38 -12.84 10.49
CA MET A 1 -17.63 -12.36 9.11
C MET A 1 -19.05 -11.72 9.01
N PRO A 2 -19.40 -10.70 9.80
CA PRO A 2 -20.78 -10.20 9.88
C PRO A 2 -21.02 -8.87 9.12
N GLN A 3 -19.97 -8.25 8.54
CA GLN A 3 -20.05 -6.87 8.01
C GLN A 3 -20.40 -6.75 6.52
N ASP A 4 -20.42 -7.84 5.74
CA ASP A 4 -20.70 -7.82 4.30
C ASP A 4 -21.96 -8.64 3.93
N MET A 5 -22.95 -8.67 4.83
CA MET A 5 -24.26 -9.21 4.46
C MET A 5 -24.99 -8.13 3.63
N PRO A 6 -25.44 -8.43 2.39
CA PRO A 6 -26.20 -7.47 1.62
C PRO A 6 -27.49 -7.11 2.38
N PRO A 7 -27.91 -5.83 2.37
CA PRO A 7 -29.10 -5.38 3.09
C PRO A 7 -30.34 -6.15 2.60
N VAL A 8 -31.26 -6.42 3.52
CA VAL A 8 -32.46 -7.29 3.34
C VAL A 8 -33.44 -6.78 2.25
N GLY A 9 -33.21 -5.61 1.66
CA GLY A 9 -34.01 -5.02 0.58
C GLY A 9 -33.25 -4.71 -0.72
N GLY A 10 -32.01 -5.20 -0.89
CA GLY A 10 -31.14 -4.76 -1.99
C GLY A 10 -30.49 -3.40 -1.74
N TYR A 11 -29.55 -3.00 -2.61
CA TYR A 11 -28.90 -1.69 -2.51
C TYR A 11 -29.67 -0.66 -3.35
N ASP A 12 -30.03 0.47 -2.75
CA ASP A 12 -30.60 1.61 -3.48
C ASP A 12 -29.64 2.06 -4.60
N PRO A 13 -30.18 2.50 -5.76
CA PRO A 13 -29.36 3.06 -6.83
C PRO A 13 -28.60 4.29 -6.31
N VAL A 14 -27.28 4.28 -6.44
CA VAL A 14 -26.42 5.40 -6.05
C VAL A 14 -26.77 6.63 -6.90
N GLN A 15 -27.49 7.58 -6.32
CA GLN A 15 -27.78 8.86 -6.96
C GLN A 15 -26.48 9.68 -7.01
N TYR A 16 -25.97 9.92 -8.22
CA TYR A 16 -24.89 10.87 -8.44
C TYR A 16 -25.48 12.29 -8.37
N LYS A 17 -25.01 13.12 -7.44
CA LYS A 17 -25.27 14.57 -7.48
C LYS A 17 -24.43 15.17 -8.61
N GLU A 18 -25.11 15.63 -9.66
CA GLU A 18 -24.52 16.46 -10.71
C GLU A 18 -23.96 17.77 -10.13
N GLY A 19 -22.86 18.23 -10.71
CA GLY A 19 -21.92 19.16 -10.09
C GLY A 19 -22.40 20.60 -9.94
N GLU A 20 -21.95 21.23 -8.86
CA GLU A 20 -21.91 22.69 -8.74
C GLU A 20 -20.52 23.19 -9.15
N GLU A 21 -20.45 23.72 -10.37
CA GLU A 21 -19.39 24.63 -10.79
C GLU A 21 -19.56 26.00 -10.11
N SER A 22 -18.49 26.53 -9.53
CA SER A 22 -17.97 27.88 -9.83
C SER A 22 -17.12 28.44 -8.67
N LYS A 23 -15.88 28.82 -9.01
CA LYS A 23 -15.29 30.18 -8.85
C LYS A 23 -13.78 30.08 -8.71
N VAL A 24 -13.12 30.07 -9.86
CA VAL A 24 -11.71 30.46 -10.02
C VAL A 24 -11.61 31.98 -9.88
N ALA A 25 -10.92 32.45 -8.84
CA ALA A 25 -10.52 33.85 -8.71
C ALA A 25 -9.03 33.96 -9.06
N SER A 26 -8.78 34.50 -10.25
CA SER A 26 -7.50 35.01 -10.70
C SER A 26 -7.07 36.20 -9.84
N LEU A 27 -5.88 36.15 -9.22
CA LEU A 27 -5.26 37.33 -8.63
C LEU A 27 -3.90 37.60 -9.26
N SER A 28 -3.86 38.71 -9.98
CA SER A 28 -2.73 39.29 -10.68
C SER A 28 -1.61 39.74 -9.74
N MET A 29 -0.37 39.63 -10.24
CA MET A 29 0.86 40.22 -9.67
C MET A 29 0.72 41.71 -9.37
N PRO A 30 1.56 42.22 -8.44
CA PRO A 30 2.30 43.44 -8.75
C PRO A 30 3.81 43.28 -8.63
N THR A 31 4.47 43.96 -9.57
CA THR A 31 5.91 44.18 -9.74
C THR A 31 6.49 45.02 -8.61
N GLY A 32 7.66 44.62 -8.09
CA GLY A 32 8.48 45.42 -7.18
C GLY A 32 9.96 45.20 -7.47
N ARG A 33 10.57 46.17 -8.17
CA ARG A 33 12.02 46.30 -8.30
C ARG A 33 12.55 46.77 -6.94
N ASP A 34 13.61 46.15 -6.43
CA ASP A 34 14.62 46.91 -5.71
C ASP A 34 16.01 46.29 -5.83
N ARG A 35 16.93 47.17 -6.21
CA ARG A 35 18.30 46.94 -6.60
C ARG A 35 19.17 47.38 -5.43
N LEU A 36 19.76 46.45 -4.67
CA LEU A 36 20.79 46.77 -3.68
C LEU A 36 22.02 45.90 -3.89
N THR A 37 22.94 46.48 -4.66
CA THR A 37 24.35 46.10 -4.77
C THR A 37 25.03 46.20 -3.42
N ARG A 38 25.33 45.05 -2.78
CA ARG A 38 26.25 45.02 -1.64
C ARG A 38 27.67 44.76 -2.16
N ARG A 39 28.42 45.84 -2.38
CA ARG A 39 29.88 45.80 -2.57
C ARG A 39 30.51 45.06 -1.39
N ARG A 40 31.19 43.95 -1.65
CA ARG A 40 32.10 43.33 -0.68
C ARG A 40 33.39 44.17 -0.63
N LEU A 41 33.79 44.58 0.57
CA LEU A 41 35.10 45.19 0.83
C LEU A 41 36.20 44.11 0.70
N PRO A 42 37.40 44.45 0.20
CA PRO A 42 38.55 43.54 0.28
C PRO A 42 39.13 43.49 1.71
N PRO A 43 39.80 42.39 2.10
CA PRO A 43 40.47 42.30 3.40
C PRO A 43 41.70 43.21 3.48
N ARG A 44 41.94 43.77 4.66
CA ARG A 44 43.12 44.59 5.01
C ARG A 44 44.40 43.74 5.03
N PRO A 45 45.52 44.19 4.46
CA PRO A 45 46.84 43.63 4.74
C PRO A 45 47.35 44.14 6.10
N THR A 46 47.73 43.22 7.00
CA THR A 46 48.50 43.55 8.20
C THR A 46 49.96 43.73 7.81
N MET A 47 50.46 44.96 7.85
CA MET A 47 51.90 45.23 7.81
C MET A 47 52.47 44.97 9.22
N THR A 48 53.19 43.86 9.39
CA THR A 48 54.18 43.72 10.45
C THR A 48 55.48 44.36 9.97
N THR A 49 55.97 45.32 10.75
CA THR A 49 57.19 46.07 10.48
C THR A 49 58.44 45.24 10.75
N THR A 50 59.52 45.62 10.04
CA THR A 50 60.94 45.28 10.22
C THR A 50 61.41 43.86 9.90
N GLY A 51 62.14 43.75 8.79
CA GLY A 51 62.95 42.60 8.41
C GLY A 51 63.56 42.83 7.03
N PHE A 52 64.71 43.49 6.98
CA PHE A 52 65.52 43.69 5.78
C PHE A 52 66.11 42.33 5.38
N ASP A 53 65.67 41.74 4.25
CA ASP A 53 66.29 40.54 3.68
C ASP A 53 66.63 40.79 2.21
N MET A 54 67.93 40.74 1.92
CA MET A 54 68.49 40.89 0.59
C MET A 54 68.52 39.53 -0.10
N GLY A 55 67.93 39.46 -1.28
CA GLY A 55 68.35 38.52 -2.33
C GLY A 55 67.62 37.19 -2.37
N ARG A 56 66.53 37.13 -3.14
CA ARG A 56 66.26 36.02 -4.07
C ARG A 56 65.58 36.56 -5.32
N VAL A 57 66.27 36.48 -6.44
CA VAL A 57 65.66 36.67 -7.76
C VAL A 57 64.94 35.36 -8.08
N ASN A 58 63.60 35.34 -8.02
CA ASN A 58 62.80 34.21 -8.50
C ASN A 58 62.81 34.23 -10.03
N TYR A 59 63.39 33.20 -10.64
CA TYR A 59 63.51 33.01 -12.09
C TYR A 59 62.38 32.16 -12.68
N ASP A 60 61.22 32.06 -12.01
CA ASP A 60 60.11 31.24 -12.47
C ASP A 60 59.20 32.00 -13.46
N TYR A 61 59.80 32.54 -14.53
CA TYR A 61 59.09 33.36 -15.52
C TYR A 61 58.92 32.72 -16.91
N TYR A 62 59.37 31.48 -17.11
CA TYR A 62 59.17 30.73 -18.36
C TYR A 62 59.03 29.23 -18.10
N SER A 63 57.89 28.81 -17.57
CA SER A 63 57.42 27.45 -17.77
C SER A 63 55.90 27.51 -17.81
N GLY A 64 55.31 27.05 -18.91
CA GLY A 64 53.86 27.01 -19.07
C GLY A 64 53.27 26.15 -17.96
N HIS A 65 52.57 26.79 -17.03
CA HIS A 65 51.65 26.09 -16.15
C HIS A 65 50.46 25.68 -17.01
N GLU A 66 50.49 24.45 -17.54
CA GLU A 66 49.25 23.82 -17.96
C GLU A 66 48.32 23.84 -16.74
N ASP A 67 47.09 24.31 -16.92
CA ASP A 67 46.10 24.39 -15.86
C ASP A 67 45.81 22.98 -15.34
N GLU A 68 46.63 22.46 -14.42
CA GLU A 68 46.35 21.25 -13.68
C GLU A 68 45.03 21.48 -12.96
N GLN A 69 43.94 20.90 -13.48
CA GLN A 69 42.69 20.78 -12.76
C GLN A 69 42.95 19.92 -11.52
N HIS A 70 43.36 20.57 -10.43
CA HIS A 70 43.54 19.94 -9.15
C HIS A 70 42.19 19.40 -8.65
N GLY A 71 41.94 18.10 -8.87
CA GLY A 71 40.99 17.25 -8.13
C GLY A 71 39.52 17.72 -8.00
N ALA A 72 39.05 18.68 -8.80
CA ALA A 72 37.68 19.19 -8.70
C ALA A 72 36.70 18.26 -9.42
N ARG A 73 35.59 17.91 -8.76
CA ARG A 73 34.58 16.99 -9.32
C ARG A 73 33.78 17.68 -10.43
N ASN A 74 34.08 17.35 -11.69
CA ASN A 74 33.34 17.83 -12.86
C ASN A 74 32.04 17.02 -13.10
N LEU A 75 31.09 17.09 -12.16
CA LEU A 75 29.80 16.39 -12.26
C LEU A 75 28.67 17.41 -12.50
N PRO A 76 28.14 17.51 -13.74
CA PRO A 76 27.03 18.40 -14.02
C PRO A 76 25.74 17.92 -13.34
N ALA A 77 25.05 18.81 -12.63
CA ALA A 77 23.72 18.53 -12.08
C ALA A 77 22.72 18.40 -13.23
N ARG A 78 22.47 17.16 -13.66
CA ARG A 78 21.57 16.82 -14.77
C ARG A 78 20.26 16.24 -14.22
N GLY A 79 19.11 16.68 -14.74
CA GLY A 79 17.80 16.16 -14.38
C GLY A 79 16.70 17.22 -14.34
N PHE A 80 15.46 16.78 -14.14
CA PHE A 80 14.33 17.68 -13.91
C PHE A 80 14.38 18.25 -12.48
N LYS A 81 13.83 19.45 -12.29
CA LYS A 81 13.70 20.03 -10.95
C LYS A 81 12.86 19.09 -10.07
N PRO A 82 13.18 18.95 -8.76
CA PRO A 82 12.48 18.02 -7.88
C PRO A 82 10.97 18.28 -7.82
N ALA A 83 10.56 19.55 -7.87
CA ALA A 83 9.14 19.92 -7.93
C ALA A 83 8.43 19.36 -9.18
N THR A 84 9.11 19.31 -10.33
CA THR A 84 8.55 18.76 -11.58
C THR A 84 8.35 17.25 -11.47
N LEU A 85 9.30 16.54 -10.86
CA LEU A 85 9.16 15.10 -10.62
C LEU A 85 8.00 14.78 -9.67
N LEU A 86 7.83 15.60 -8.61
CA LEU A 86 6.70 15.46 -7.69
C LEU A 86 5.36 15.75 -8.36
N ALA A 87 5.28 16.75 -9.25
CA ALA A 87 4.06 17.05 -10.00
C ALA A 87 3.67 15.89 -10.94
N ILE A 88 4.64 15.33 -11.66
CA ILE A 88 4.41 14.19 -12.56
C ILE A 88 4.01 12.95 -11.75
N GLY A 89 4.75 12.62 -10.69
CA GLY A 89 4.43 11.50 -9.82
C GLY A 89 3.06 11.65 -9.17
N GLY A 90 2.72 12.85 -8.70
CA GLY A 90 1.41 13.17 -8.13
C GLY A 90 0.27 12.98 -9.13
N ALA A 91 0.45 13.44 -10.38
CA ALA A 91 -0.55 13.25 -11.43
C ALA A 91 -0.77 11.77 -11.75
N VAL A 92 0.30 10.97 -11.84
CA VAL A 92 0.21 9.52 -12.05
C VAL A 92 -0.52 8.84 -10.90
N MET A 93 -0.24 9.20 -9.65
CA MET A 93 -0.90 8.63 -8.48
C MET A 93 -2.39 8.97 -8.42
N ILE A 94 -2.75 10.23 -8.72
CA ILE A 94 -4.16 10.65 -8.78
C ILE A 94 -4.91 9.86 -9.85
N TYR A 95 -4.32 9.70 -11.04
CA TYR A 95 -4.91 8.90 -12.11
C TYR A 95 -5.01 7.40 -11.74
N GLY A 96 -3.98 6.87 -11.09
CA GLY A 96 -3.96 5.50 -10.57
C GLY A 96 -5.09 5.27 -9.57
N TRP A 97 -5.29 6.20 -8.64
CA TRP A 97 -6.36 6.12 -7.64
C TRP A 97 -7.76 6.18 -8.28
N TYR A 98 -7.95 7.03 -9.29
CA TYR A 98 -9.18 7.09 -10.06
C TYR A 98 -9.50 5.77 -10.78
N SER A 99 -8.50 5.19 -11.45
CA SER A 99 -8.65 3.91 -12.17
C SER A 99 -8.92 2.75 -11.21
N PHE A 100 -8.22 2.72 -10.07
CA PHE A 100 -8.47 1.75 -9.00
C PHE A 100 -9.89 1.87 -8.44
N GLY A 101 -10.38 3.09 -8.18
CA GLY A 101 -11.74 3.31 -7.67
C GLY A 101 -12.84 2.84 -8.62
N LYS A 102 -12.60 2.82 -9.93
CA LYS A 102 -13.50 2.17 -10.91
C LYS A 102 -13.49 0.65 -10.75
N GLY A 103 -12.31 0.03 -10.79
CA GLY A 103 -12.18 -1.43 -10.66
C GLY A 103 -12.68 -1.96 -9.31
N ALA A 104 -12.46 -1.21 -8.21
CA ALA A 104 -12.94 -1.57 -6.89
C ALA A 104 -14.47 -1.62 -6.79
N ARG A 105 -15.19 -0.82 -7.60
CA ARG A 105 -16.65 -0.88 -7.68
C ARG A 105 -17.11 -2.14 -8.43
N GLU A 106 -16.49 -2.44 -9.57
CA GLU A 106 -16.78 -3.66 -10.33
C GLU A 106 -16.53 -4.93 -9.51
N GLN A 107 -15.43 -4.99 -8.76
CA GLN A 107 -15.14 -6.13 -7.88
C GLN A 107 -16.17 -6.34 -6.78
N ARG A 108 -16.78 -5.25 -6.26
CA ARG A 108 -17.86 -5.35 -5.26
C ARG A 108 -19.14 -5.92 -5.87
N GLU A 109 -19.48 -5.52 -7.09
CA GLU A 109 -20.63 -6.08 -7.82
C GLU A 109 -20.41 -7.56 -8.13
N LEU A 110 -19.23 -7.94 -8.63
CA LEU A 110 -18.88 -9.35 -8.86
C LEU A 110 -18.88 -10.17 -7.56
N ALA A 111 -18.38 -9.61 -6.46
CA ALA A 111 -18.45 -10.26 -5.15
C ALA A 111 -19.89 -10.42 -4.67
N ARG A 112 -20.77 -9.46 -4.96
CA ARG A 112 -22.21 -9.54 -4.66
C ARG A 112 -22.87 -10.64 -5.48
N GLU A 113 -22.66 -10.69 -6.78
CA GLU A 113 -23.17 -11.76 -7.65
C GLU A 113 -22.72 -13.14 -7.17
N LYS A 114 -21.44 -13.27 -6.80
CA LYS A 114 -20.88 -14.50 -6.21
C LYS A 114 -21.50 -14.83 -4.85
N MET A 115 -21.81 -13.83 -4.03
CA MET A 115 -22.49 -14.04 -2.75
C MET A 115 -23.92 -14.54 -2.98
N TRP A 116 -24.65 -13.91 -3.92
CA TRP A 116 -26.00 -14.29 -4.28
C TRP A 116 -26.05 -15.71 -4.83
N SER A 117 -25.13 -16.11 -5.71
CA SER A 117 -25.06 -17.49 -6.19
C SER A 117 -24.82 -18.48 -5.06
N ARG A 118 -23.97 -18.14 -4.08
CA ARG A 118 -23.77 -18.97 -2.88
C ARG A 118 -25.02 -19.08 -2.02
N ILE A 119 -25.72 -17.98 -1.73
CA ILE A 119 -26.95 -18.00 -0.91
C ILE A 119 -27.99 -18.97 -1.48
N HIS A 120 -28.10 -19.05 -2.82
CA HIS A 120 -29.05 -19.96 -3.48
C HIS A 120 -28.58 -21.42 -3.49
N LEU A 121 -27.27 -21.67 -3.40
CA LEU A 121 -26.71 -23.03 -3.41
C LEU A 121 -26.53 -23.61 -2.00
N ILE A 122 -26.30 -22.76 -0.98
CA ILE A 122 -26.05 -23.17 0.41
C ILE A 122 -27.12 -24.14 0.94
N PRO A 123 -28.44 -23.92 0.74
CA PRO A 123 -29.45 -24.83 1.29
C PRO A 123 -29.33 -26.26 0.74
N ALA A 124 -29.04 -26.41 -0.56
CA ALA A 124 -28.87 -27.72 -1.18
C ALA A 124 -27.61 -28.43 -0.66
N LEU A 125 -26.47 -27.72 -0.64
CA LEU A 125 -25.21 -28.26 -0.15
C LEU A 125 -25.26 -28.60 1.35
N GLN A 126 -25.90 -27.74 2.15
CA GLN A 126 -26.10 -28.00 3.58
C GLN A 126 -26.95 -29.25 3.80
N ALA A 127 -28.02 -29.44 3.01
CA ALA A 127 -28.86 -30.63 3.11
C ALA A 127 -28.12 -31.92 2.71
N GLU A 128 -27.24 -31.85 1.70
CA GLU A 128 -26.36 -32.97 1.33
C GLU A 128 -25.37 -33.29 2.46
N GLU A 129 -24.72 -32.29 3.02
CA GLU A 129 -23.78 -32.45 4.14
C GLU A 129 -24.47 -33.02 5.38
N ASP A 130 -25.65 -32.51 5.75
CA ASP A 130 -26.41 -32.96 6.91
C ASP A 130 -26.83 -34.44 6.76
N ARG A 131 -27.22 -34.89 5.56
CA ARG A 131 -27.53 -36.31 5.28
C ARG A 131 -26.30 -37.21 5.44
N ASP A 132 -25.15 -36.77 4.94
CA ASP A 132 -23.91 -37.52 5.04
C ASP A 132 -23.40 -37.59 6.49
N GLN A 133 -23.56 -36.52 7.25
CA GLN A 133 -23.21 -36.47 8.67
C GLN A 133 -24.05 -37.45 9.50
N VAL A 134 -25.37 -37.47 9.30
CA VAL A 134 -26.26 -38.43 9.98
C VAL A 134 -25.85 -39.86 9.65
N ARG A 135 -25.50 -40.15 8.40
CA ARG A 135 -25.04 -41.50 8.00
C ARG A 135 -23.79 -41.94 8.75
N ARG A 136 -22.79 -41.06 8.86
CA ARG A 136 -21.54 -41.34 9.60
C ARG A 136 -21.81 -41.50 11.08
N TYR A 137 -22.61 -40.61 11.65
CA TYR A 137 -22.96 -40.63 13.08
C TYR A 137 -23.65 -41.93 13.49
N LEU A 138 -24.64 -42.38 12.71
CA LEU A 138 -25.35 -43.64 13.00
C LEU A 138 -24.43 -44.87 12.81
N ALA A 139 -23.52 -44.83 11.83
CA ALA A 139 -22.55 -45.90 11.63
C ALA A 139 -21.53 -45.98 12.78
N ASP A 140 -21.07 -44.83 13.28
CA ASP A 140 -20.16 -44.76 14.42
C ASP A 140 -20.84 -45.22 15.71
N GLN A 141 -22.11 -44.84 15.94
CA GLN A 141 -22.90 -45.35 17.06
C GLN A 141 -23.11 -46.86 16.98
N ALA A 142 -23.44 -47.41 15.80
CA ALA A 142 -23.61 -48.85 15.65
C ALA A 142 -22.30 -49.61 15.98
N ARG A 143 -21.16 -49.08 15.53
CA ARG A 143 -19.84 -49.66 15.79
C ARG A 143 -19.44 -49.55 17.27
N GLU A 144 -19.68 -48.40 17.88
CA GLU A 144 -19.42 -48.20 19.31
C GLU A 144 -20.26 -49.17 20.15
N ARG A 145 -21.55 -49.33 19.80
CA ARG A 145 -22.46 -50.27 20.47
C ARG A 145 -21.97 -51.72 20.39
N GLU A 146 -21.47 -52.15 19.24
CA GLU A 146 -20.91 -53.50 19.05
C GLU A 146 -19.63 -53.71 19.87
N LEU A 147 -18.74 -52.70 19.92
CA LEU A 147 -17.47 -52.80 20.65
C LEU A 147 -17.61 -52.66 22.17
N MET A 148 -18.59 -51.87 22.63
CA MET A 148 -18.76 -51.49 24.03
C MET A 148 -19.91 -52.24 24.74
N GLY A 149 -20.47 -53.28 24.11
CA GLY A 149 -21.39 -54.20 24.81
C GLY A 149 -22.81 -53.69 25.02
N GLY A 150 -23.29 -52.72 24.22
CA GLY A 150 -24.73 -52.50 24.03
C GLY A 150 -25.27 -51.09 24.21
N GLU A 151 -24.57 -50.18 24.90
CA GLU A 151 -25.01 -48.78 25.09
C GLU A 151 -24.01 -47.77 24.49
N ASN A 152 -24.54 -46.69 23.90
CA ASN A 152 -23.74 -45.59 23.35
C ASN A 152 -23.36 -44.62 24.47
N PHE A 153 -22.09 -44.21 24.55
CA PHE A 153 -21.64 -43.32 25.63
C PHE A 153 -22.05 -41.86 25.36
N LYS A 154 -22.87 -41.28 26.24
CA LYS A 154 -23.23 -39.87 26.18
C LYS A 154 -22.19 -39.02 26.90
N VAL A 155 -21.33 -38.32 26.15
CA VAL A 155 -20.29 -37.44 26.72
C VAL A 155 -20.87 -36.19 27.39
N TYR A 156 -21.93 -35.63 26.81
CA TYR A 156 -22.56 -34.40 27.28
C TYR A 156 -23.88 -34.67 27.97
N ASN A 157 -24.14 -34.02 29.09
CA ASN A 157 -25.38 -34.22 29.85
C ASN A 157 -26.63 -33.61 29.17
N SER A 158 -26.47 -32.84 28.10
CA SER A 158 -27.58 -32.20 27.37
C SER A 158 -28.12 -33.07 26.23
N ASP A 159 -29.38 -32.86 25.85
CA ASP A 159 -30.03 -33.55 24.72
C ASP A 159 -29.78 -32.87 23.37
N ARG A 160 -28.93 -31.84 23.35
CA ARG A 160 -28.53 -31.14 22.13
C ARG A 160 -27.60 -32.04 21.32
N PHE A 161 -27.88 -32.16 20.02
CA PHE A 161 -26.94 -32.78 19.09
C PHE A 161 -25.66 -31.94 18.99
N VAL A 162 -24.52 -32.57 19.29
CA VAL A 162 -23.20 -31.98 19.12
C VAL A 162 -22.46 -32.78 18.06
N LYS A 163 -21.98 -32.10 17.02
CA LYS A 163 -21.19 -32.74 15.96
C LYS A 163 -19.91 -33.33 16.57
N PRO A 164 -19.55 -34.60 16.29
CA PRO A 164 -18.31 -35.19 16.78
C PRO A 164 -17.09 -34.42 16.24
N THR A 165 -16.19 -34.00 17.14
CA THR A 165 -14.97 -33.24 16.77
C THR A 165 -13.91 -34.11 16.10
N PHE A 166 -13.83 -35.38 16.50
CA PHE A 166 -12.83 -36.33 16.02
C PHE A 166 -13.51 -37.49 15.33
N SER A 167 -13.07 -37.79 14.11
CA SER A 167 -13.42 -39.01 13.39
C SER A 167 -12.27 -40.00 13.45
N ILE A 168 -12.57 -41.27 13.63
CA ILE A 168 -11.57 -42.34 13.59
C ILE A 168 -11.01 -42.41 12.17
N THR A 169 -9.78 -41.95 12.00
CA THR A 169 -9.06 -42.00 10.72
C THR A 169 -8.21 -43.27 10.71
N PRO A 170 -8.22 -44.07 9.63
CA PRO A 170 -7.39 -45.27 9.55
C PRO A 170 -5.91 -44.90 9.64
N GLU A 171 -5.13 -45.72 10.34
CA GLU A 171 -3.73 -45.45 10.69
C GLU A 171 -2.83 -45.31 9.44
N LYS A 172 -3.12 -46.06 8.38
CA LYS A 172 -2.56 -45.90 7.02
C LYS A 172 -3.52 -46.49 5.98
N THR A 173 -3.83 -45.72 4.93
CA THR A 173 -4.31 -46.32 3.68
C THR A 173 -3.05 -46.76 2.92
N LYS A 174 -2.98 -48.04 2.53
CA LYS A 174 -1.85 -48.58 1.76
C LYS A 174 -1.67 -47.83 0.44
#